data_AF-A0A9W8R7C7-F1
#
_entry.id   AF-A0A9W8R7C7-F1
#
_cell.length_a   1.000
_cell.length_b   1.000
_cell.length_c   1.000
_cell.angle_alpha   90.00
_cell.angle_beta   90.00
_cell.angle_gamma   90.00
#
_symmetry.space_group_name_H-M   'P 1'
#
loop_
_entity.id
_entity.type
_entity.pdbx_description
1 polymer ?
#
loop_
_entity_poly.entity_id
_entity_poly.type
_entity_poly.pdbx_seq_one_letter_code
_entity_poly.pdbx_strand_id
1 'polypeptide(L)'
;MDHYITPPAPESSSDDKNISDMDKIEAVRRTSDEALGQVMGLDLEREKTAQGDAYFHRLGWKRLTVILIVTAIALGSLSLPGAYATLGMIPGVIVTIIFGFVAIYASYIIGLVKLKYPKAKSYVDVGALLMGKWGDVLFSVIFVSLLTLVVGSHCLTGTIAFVTMTESDVCSLVFGVMSAIILLILAIPPSFSEVAILGYIDFASILIAIGITVIATGVQSSEPENPWSAWPKENISLAEAFVAISNIVFAYAFAIGQISYMDEMHTPEDFTKSISAFGVIQTTIYTLTGSLIYVFVGQDVKSPALLSAGPLISKIAFGLAIPVIYISGSINTTVAARQGVD
;
A
#
# COMPACT_ATOMS: atom_id res chain seq x y z
N MET A 1 -70.71 11.34 -75.58
CA MET A 1 -71.28 11.02 -74.25
C MET A 1 -70.52 9.80 -73.78
N ASP A 2 -69.51 10.04 -72.96
CA ASP A 2 -68.43 9.10 -72.63
C ASP A 2 -68.94 7.99 -71.72
N HIS A 3 -68.72 6.73 -72.11
CA HIS A 3 -68.83 5.59 -71.21
C HIS A 3 -67.41 5.17 -70.78
N TYR A 4 -67.01 5.66 -69.61
CA TYR A 4 -65.89 5.11 -68.85
C TYR A 4 -66.29 3.73 -68.31
N ILE A 5 -65.55 2.68 -68.68
CA ILE A 5 -65.53 1.40 -67.95
C ILE A 5 -64.15 1.28 -67.33
N THR A 6 -64.13 1.25 -65.99
CA THR A 6 -62.95 1.15 -65.13
C THR A 6 -62.26 -0.21 -65.26
N PRO A 7 -60.91 -0.28 -65.23
CA PRO A 7 -60.20 -1.56 -65.15
C PRO A 7 -60.41 -2.23 -63.77
N PRO A 8 -60.35 -3.57 -63.67
CA PRO A 8 -60.48 -4.26 -62.40
C PRO A 8 -59.28 -3.96 -61.48
N ALA A 9 -59.55 -3.90 -60.17
CA ALA A 9 -58.52 -3.72 -59.15
C ALA A 9 -57.52 -4.89 -59.17
N PRO A 10 -56.23 -4.67 -58.90
CA PRO A 10 -55.24 -5.75 -58.89
C PRO A 10 -55.56 -6.71 -57.74
N GLU A 11 -55.73 -7.99 -58.05
CA GLU A 11 -55.72 -9.06 -57.05
C GLU A 11 -54.33 -9.10 -56.40
N SER A 12 -54.25 -8.82 -55.11
CA SER A 12 -53.01 -9.00 -54.34
C SER A 12 -52.67 -10.49 -54.35
N SER A 13 -51.60 -10.85 -55.05
CA SER A 13 -51.15 -12.23 -55.19
C SER A 13 -50.86 -12.83 -53.80
N SER A 14 -51.19 -14.11 -53.60
CA SER A 14 -50.86 -14.84 -52.36
C SER A 14 -49.36 -14.89 -52.07
N ASP A 15 -48.53 -14.70 -53.10
CA ASP A 15 -47.07 -14.68 -53.02
C ASP A 15 -46.54 -13.39 -52.38
N ASP A 16 -47.13 -12.22 -52.68
CA ASP A 16 -46.74 -10.94 -52.03
C ASP A 16 -47.03 -10.94 -50.53
N LYS A 17 -48.10 -11.63 -50.11
CA LYS A 17 -48.46 -11.78 -48.69
C LYS A 17 -47.50 -12.70 -47.95
N ASN A 18 -47.08 -13.80 -48.58
CA ASN A 18 -46.11 -14.75 -48.03
C ASN A 18 -44.71 -14.13 -47.91
N ILE A 19 -44.29 -13.30 -48.87
CA ILE A 19 -43.01 -12.57 -48.80
C ILE A 19 -43.03 -11.53 -47.66
N SER A 20 -44.12 -10.77 -47.54
CA SER A 20 -44.32 -9.82 -46.41
C SER A 20 -44.26 -10.50 -45.04
N ASP A 21 -44.82 -11.70 -44.91
CA ASP A 21 -44.86 -12.41 -43.63
C ASP A 21 -43.52 -13.09 -43.31
N MET A 22 -42.76 -13.53 -44.32
CA MET A 22 -41.37 -13.99 -44.14
C MET A 22 -40.45 -12.86 -43.69
N ASP A 23 -40.55 -11.66 -44.29
CA ASP A 23 -39.75 -10.50 -43.89
C ASP A 23 -40.04 -10.07 -42.44
N LYS A 24 -41.31 -10.16 -42.00
CA LYS A 24 -41.69 -9.89 -40.60
C LYS A 24 -41.13 -10.94 -39.65
N ILE A 25 -41.15 -12.22 -40.04
CA ILE A 25 -40.58 -13.31 -39.22
C ILE A 25 -39.07 -13.14 -39.08
N GLU A 26 -38.38 -12.73 -40.15
CA GLU A 26 -36.94 -12.49 -40.11
C GLU A 26 -36.56 -11.25 -39.29
N ALA A 27 -37.37 -10.19 -39.35
CA ALA A 27 -37.21 -9.01 -38.49
C ALA A 27 -37.41 -9.35 -37.00
N VAL A 28 -38.43 -10.14 -36.66
CA VAL A 28 -38.67 -10.61 -35.28
C VAL A 28 -37.52 -11.51 -34.81
N ARG A 29 -37.02 -12.39 -35.68
CA ARG A 29 -35.87 -13.26 -35.37
C ARG A 29 -34.60 -12.46 -35.08
N ARG A 30 -34.28 -11.46 -35.91
CA ARG A 30 -33.14 -10.56 -35.67
C ARG A 30 -33.25 -9.80 -34.36
N THR A 31 -34.44 -9.25 -34.07
CA THR A 31 -34.69 -8.53 -32.81
C THR A 31 -34.53 -9.46 -31.60
N SER A 32 -34.99 -10.71 -31.73
CA SER A 32 -34.83 -11.74 -30.69
C SER A 32 -33.37 -12.14 -30.49
N ASP A 33 -32.60 -12.31 -31.56
CA ASP A 33 -31.18 -12.69 -31.50
C ASP A 33 -30.33 -11.55 -30.90
N GLU A 34 -30.63 -10.28 -31.22
CA GLU A 34 -30.01 -9.11 -30.62
C GLU A 34 -30.32 -8.98 -29.12
N ALA A 35 -31.58 -9.17 -28.73
CA ALA A 35 -31.99 -9.17 -27.32
C ALA A 35 -31.33 -10.31 -26.53
N LEU A 36 -31.20 -11.51 -27.13
CA LEU A 36 -30.50 -12.64 -26.52
C LEU A 36 -29.01 -12.35 -26.31
N GLY A 37 -28.36 -11.74 -27.31
CA GLY A 37 -26.96 -11.30 -27.21
C GLY A 37 -26.73 -10.27 -26.10
N GLN A 38 -27.67 -9.32 -25.94
CA GLN A 38 -27.59 -8.30 -24.90
C GLN A 38 -27.81 -8.87 -23.48
N VAL A 39 -28.76 -9.80 -23.32
CA VAL A 39 -29.01 -10.49 -22.03
C VAL A 39 -27.82 -11.38 -21.66
N MET A 40 -27.28 -12.16 -22.60
CA MET A 40 -26.08 -12.98 -22.38
C MET A 40 -24.86 -12.12 -22.03
N GLY A 41 -24.69 -10.96 -22.66
CA GLY A 41 -23.62 -10.01 -22.33
C GLY A 41 -23.73 -9.47 -20.91
N LEU A 42 -24.94 -9.10 -20.47
CA LEU A 42 -25.24 -8.64 -19.11
C LEU A 42 -25.03 -9.74 -18.07
N ASP A 43 -25.41 -10.99 -18.39
CA ASP A 43 -25.21 -12.12 -17.49
C ASP A 43 -23.72 -12.48 -17.37
N LEU A 44 -22.94 -12.42 -18.46
CA LEU A 44 -21.49 -12.61 -18.42
C LEU A 44 -20.77 -11.49 -17.65
N GLU A 45 -21.20 -10.23 -17.81
CA GLU A 45 -20.69 -9.12 -17.00
C GLU A 45 -21.06 -9.27 -15.54
N ARG A 46 -22.29 -9.70 -15.22
CA ARG A 46 -22.70 -10.02 -13.84
C ARG A 46 -21.95 -11.19 -13.26
N GLU A 47 -21.66 -12.22 -14.04
CA GLU A 47 -20.92 -13.39 -13.58
C GLU A 47 -19.44 -13.06 -13.36
N LYS A 48 -18.83 -12.24 -14.23
CA LYS A 48 -17.50 -11.67 -14.01
C LYS A 48 -17.45 -10.69 -12.84
N THR A 49 -18.50 -9.88 -12.65
CA THR A 49 -18.62 -8.96 -11.51
C THR A 49 -18.84 -9.73 -10.22
N ALA A 50 -19.64 -10.80 -10.22
CA ALA A 50 -19.86 -11.67 -9.07
C ALA A 50 -18.62 -12.53 -8.75
N GLN A 51 -17.89 -13.01 -9.76
CA GLN A 51 -16.59 -13.66 -9.57
C GLN A 51 -15.53 -12.67 -9.08
N GLY A 52 -15.55 -11.43 -9.58
CA GLY A 52 -14.75 -10.32 -9.06
C GLY A 52 -15.08 -10.04 -7.59
N ASP A 53 -16.35 -9.78 -7.27
CA ASP A 53 -16.83 -9.52 -5.91
C ASP A 53 -16.50 -10.67 -4.95
N ALA A 54 -16.69 -11.93 -5.37
CA ALA A 54 -16.37 -13.11 -4.56
C ALA A 54 -14.85 -13.36 -4.41
N TYR A 55 -14.03 -12.79 -5.29
CA TYR A 55 -12.57 -12.83 -5.22
C TYR A 55 -12.01 -11.70 -4.35
N PHE A 56 -12.60 -10.49 -4.40
CA PHE A 56 -12.18 -9.32 -3.65
C PHE A 56 -12.69 -9.30 -2.19
N HIS A 57 -13.84 -9.90 -1.85
CA HIS A 57 -14.39 -9.90 -0.48
C HIS A 57 -13.92 -11.07 0.41
N ARG A 58 -12.69 -11.56 0.25
CA ARG A 58 -12.16 -12.71 1.02
C ARG A 58 -11.24 -12.33 2.17
N LEU A 59 -11.01 -11.04 2.41
CA LEU A 59 -10.05 -10.60 3.41
C LEU A 59 -10.66 -10.62 4.81
N GLY A 60 -10.20 -11.56 5.64
CA GLY A 60 -10.51 -11.57 7.07
C GLY A 60 -9.55 -10.66 7.86
N TRP A 61 -9.99 -10.20 9.03
CA TRP A 61 -9.22 -9.28 9.89
C TRP A 61 -7.80 -9.76 10.20
N LYS A 62 -7.60 -11.07 10.41
CA LYS A 62 -6.27 -11.65 10.67
C LYS A 62 -5.32 -11.47 9.48
N ARG A 63 -5.81 -11.70 8.26
CA ARG A 63 -5.02 -11.53 7.04
C ARG A 63 -4.74 -10.05 6.80
N LEU A 64 -5.71 -9.19 7.07
CA LEU A 64 -5.51 -7.75 7.03
C LEU A 64 -4.43 -7.29 8.03
N THR A 65 -4.43 -7.79 9.28
CA THR A 65 -3.37 -7.49 10.25
C THR A 65 -2.00 -7.82 9.67
N VAL A 66 -1.84 -8.97 9.00
CA VAL A 66 -0.57 -9.35 8.35
C VAL A 66 -0.21 -8.38 7.23
N ILE A 67 -1.15 -8.02 6.35
CA ILE A 67 -0.90 -7.04 5.28
C ILE A 67 -0.47 -5.68 5.84
N LEU A 68 -1.11 -5.22 6.92
CA LEU A 68 -0.75 -3.96 7.59
C LEU A 68 0.66 -4.03 8.21
N ILE A 69 0.98 -5.13 8.88
CA ILE A 69 2.31 -5.40 9.44
C ILE A 69 3.39 -5.27 8.35
N VAL A 70 3.16 -5.94 7.22
CA VAL A 70 4.06 -6.02 6.06
C VAL A 70 4.29 -4.66 5.42
N THR A 71 3.20 -3.95 5.16
CA THR A 71 3.24 -2.65 4.48
C THR A 71 3.84 -1.55 5.36
N ALA A 72 3.81 -1.71 6.69
CA ALA A 72 4.26 -0.68 7.62
C ALA A 72 5.65 -0.89 8.22
N ILE A 73 6.05 -2.12 8.57
CA ILE A 73 7.25 -2.35 9.40
C ILE A 73 8.57 -2.23 8.63
N ALA A 74 8.51 -2.09 7.30
CA ALA A 74 9.65 -2.05 6.39
C ALA A 74 10.72 -1.00 6.72
N LEU A 75 10.50 0.27 6.37
CA LEU A 75 11.54 1.30 6.43
C LEU A 75 11.53 2.09 7.74
N GLY A 76 10.34 2.27 8.32
CA GLY A 76 10.15 3.06 9.54
C GLY A 76 11.05 2.58 10.67
N SER A 77 11.06 1.27 10.91
CA SER A 77 11.84 0.61 11.98
C SER A 77 13.35 0.90 11.90
N LEU A 78 13.89 1.05 10.69
CA LEU A 78 15.33 1.20 10.46
C LEU A 78 15.82 2.64 10.70
N SER A 79 14.91 3.61 10.74
CA SER A 79 15.23 5.01 11.01
C SER A 79 15.12 5.38 12.50
N LEU A 80 14.37 4.60 13.28
CA LEU A 80 14.11 4.88 14.69
C LEU A 80 15.37 4.91 15.57
N PRO A 81 16.34 3.98 15.43
CA PRO A 81 17.55 4.04 16.23
C PRO A 81 18.30 5.38 16.07
N GLY A 82 18.37 5.91 14.85
CA GLY A 82 18.99 7.22 14.58
C GLY A 82 18.18 8.39 15.16
N ALA A 83 16.85 8.30 15.16
CA ALA A 83 15.99 9.27 15.84
C ALA A 83 16.21 9.24 17.36
N TYR A 84 16.43 8.06 17.95
CA TYR A 84 16.71 7.89 19.38
C TYR A 84 18.10 8.39 19.75
N ALA A 85 19.10 8.24 18.87
CA ALA A 85 20.40 8.87 19.04
C ALA A 85 20.30 10.40 19.14
N THR A 86 19.43 11.01 18.32
CA THR A 86 19.20 12.46 18.34
C THR A 86 18.41 12.91 19.56
N LEU A 87 17.26 12.28 19.84
CA LEU A 87 16.32 12.69 20.89
C LEU A 87 16.66 12.17 22.29
N GLY A 88 17.53 11.17 22.40
CA GLY A 88 17.76 10.42 23.63
C GLY A 88 16.71 9.32 23.86
N MET A 89 17.02 8.39 24.76
CA MET A 89 16.17 7.22 25.01
C MET A 89 14.77 7.60 25.51
N ILE A 90 14.69 8.47 26.53
CA ILE A 90 13.41 8.79 27.17
C ILE A 90 12.49 9.54 26.20
N PRO A 91 12.92 10.67 25.58
CA PRO A 91 12.06 11.37 24.64
C PRO A 91 11.76 10.53 23.40
N GLY A 92 12.73 9.77 22.88
CA GLY A 92 12.53 8.87 21.75
C GLY A 92 11.42 7.85 21.99
N VAL A 93 11.45 7.13 23.13
CA VAL A 93 10.41 6.16 23.50
C VAL A 93 9.05 6.82 23.70
N ILE A 94 9.00 7.95 24.42
CA ILE A 94 7.74 8.67 24.68
C ILE A 94 7.10 9.12 23.36
N VAL A 95 7.89 9.74 22.46
CA VAL A 95 7.41 10.23 21.17
C VAL A 95 6.92 9.07 20.30
N THR A 96 7.66 7.95 20.24
CA THR A 96 7.24 6.74 19.51
C THR A 96 5.91 6.20 20.03
N ILE A 97 5.75 6.05 21.33
CA ILE A 97 4.50 5.53 21.94
C ILE A 97 3.32 6.48 21.67
N ILE A 98 3.52 7.80 21.84
CA ILE A 98 2.49 8.81 21.59
C ILE A 98 2.03 8.76 20.13
N PHE A 99 2.96 8.78 19.18
CA PHE A 99 2.60 8.71 17.76
C PHE A 99 1.98 7.36 17.38
N GLY A 100 2.37 6.26 18.04
CA GLY A 100 1.68 4.98 17.91
C GLY A 100 0.21 5.05 18.30
N PHE A 101 -0.12 5.63 19.46
CA PHE A 101 -1.51 5.84 19.87
C PHE A 101 -2.26 6.78 18.93
N VAL A 102 -1.64 7.88 18.50
CA VAL A 102 -2.23 8.81 17.53
C VAL A 102 -2.54 8.11 16.21
N ALA A 103 -1.64 7.28 15.71
CA ALA A 103 -1.82 6.55 14.45
C ALA A 103 -2.92 5.49 14.54
N ILE A 104 -3.00 4.75 15.66
CA ILE A 104 -4.09 3.81 15.95
C ILE A 104 -5.43 4.55 15.98
N TYR A 105 -5.48 5.68 16.69
CA TYR A 105 -6.70 6.48 16.81
C TYR A 105 -7.14 7.07 15.46
N ALA A 106 -6.21 7.65 14.68
CA ALA A 106 -6.51 8.15 13.35
C ALA A 106 -7.05 7.05 12.43
N SER A 107 -6.43 5.88 12.46
CA SER A 107 -6.88 4.70 11.69
C SER A 107 -8.26 4.20 12.14
N TYR A 108 -8.56 4.26 13.43
CA TYR A 108 -9.89 3.96 13.96
C TYR A 108 -10.94 4.92 13.38
N ILE A 109 -10.65 6.22 13.34
CA ILE A 109 -11.54 7.22 12.73
C ILE A 109 -11.74 6.95 11.23
N ILE A 110 -10.68 6.64 10.49
CA ILE A 110 -10.77 6.25 9.06
C ILE A 110 -11.72 5.06 8.90
N GLY A 111 -11.61 4.05 9.77
CA GLY A 111 -12.51 2.90 9.78
C GLY A 111 -13.97 3.29 9.98
N LEU A 112 -14.26 4.17 10.95
CA LEU A 112 -15.63 4.67 11.19
C LEU A 112 -16.17 5.48 10.00
N VAL A 113 -15.33 6.31 9.38
CA VAL A 113 -15.71 7.07 8.19
C VAL A 113 -16.08 6.13 7.05
N LYS A 114 -15.29 5.09 6.79
CA LYS A 114 -15.57 4.11 5.73
C LYS A 114 -16.84 3.30 6.00
N LEU A 115 -17.09 2.90 7.24
CA LEU A 115 -18.34 2.23 7.62
C LEU A 115 -19.57 3.13 7.43
N LYS A 116 -19.44 4.43 7.73
CA LYS A 116 -20.51 5.41 7.55
C LYS A 116 -20.72 5.82 6.09
N TYR A 117 -19.64 5.87 5.30
CA TYR A 117 -19.64 6.23 3.89
C TYR A 117 -19.01 5.12 3.03
N PRO A 118 -19.68 3.97 2.84
CA PRO A 118 -19.12 2.83 2.11
C PRO A 118 -18.72 3.15 0.67
N LYS A 119 -19.35 4.16 0.05
CA LYS A 119 -19.08 4.60 -1.32
C LYS A 119 -17.75 5.32 -1.50
N ALA A 120 -17.10 5.80 -0.43
CA ALA A 120 -15.81 6.46 -0.51
C ALA A 120 -14.71 5.41 -0.74
N LYS A 121 -14.17 5.30 -1.96
CA LYS A 121 -13.19 4.29 -2.37
C LYS A 121 -11.75 4.73 -2.15
N SER A 122 -11.52 6.03 -2.02
CA SER A 122 -10.18 6.63 -1.84
C SER A 122 -10.15 7.69 -0.74
N TYR A 123 -8.94 8.10 -0.35
CA TYR A 123 -8.75 9.27 0.51
C TYR A 123 -9.19 10.58 -0.14
N VAL A 124 -9.19 10.61 -1.48
CA VAL A 124 -9.66 11.74 -2.28
C VAL A 124 -11.17 11.93 -2.08
N ASP A 125 -11.94 10.84 -2.10
CA ASP A 125 -13.38 10.87 -1.81
C ASP A 125 -13.67 11.38 -0.39
N VAL A 126 -12.84 10.98 0.58
CA VAL A 126 -12.95 11.47 1.96
C VAL A 126 -12.65 12.98 2.02
N GLY A 127 -11.64 13.44 1.29
CA GLY A 127 -11.37 14.87 1.13
C GLY A 127 -12.56 15.63 0.54
N ALA A 128 -13.18 15.07 -0.50
CA ALA A 128 -14.38 15.63 -1.13
C ALA A 128 -15.57 15.68 -0.17
N LEU A 129 -15.76 14.66 0.66
CA LEU A 129 -16.80 14.64 1.70
C LEU A 129 -16.58 15.72 2.78
N LEU A 130 -15.34 16.03 3.12
CA LEU A 130 -15.00 17.01 4.15
C LEU A 130 -15.07 18.46 3.66
N MET A 131 -14.55 18.74 2.45
CA MET A 131 -14.33 20.10 1.96
C MET A 131 -14.83 20.33 0.52
N GLY A 132 -15.64 19.43 -0.02
CA GLY A 132 -16.13 19.51 -1.39
C GLY A 132 -15.00 19.45 -2.42
N LYS A 133 -15.17 20.15 -3.55
CA LYS A 133 -14.22 20.14 -4.68
C LYS A 133 -12.80 20.58 -4.31
N TRP A 134 -12.64 21.41 -3.28
CA TRP A 134 -11.31 21.82 -2.84
C TRP A 134 -10.59 20.70 -2.07
N GLY A 135 -11.33 19.93 -1.27
CA GLY A 135 -10.80 18.79 -0.54
C GLY A 135 -10.36 17.65 -1.45
N ASP A 136 -11.09 17.43 -2.54
CA ASP A 136 -10.73 16.50 -3.62
C ASP A 136 -9.31 16.77 -4.15
N VAL A 137 -9.05 17.98 -4.66
CA VAL A 137 -7.73 18.38 -5.17
C VAL A 137 -6.66 18.32 -4.09
N LEU A 138 -6.94 18.81 -2.88
CA LEU A 138 -5.96 18.84 -1.79
C LEU A 138 -5.54 17.42 -1.38
N PHE A 139 -6.50 16.53 -1.16
CA PHE A 139 -6.22 15.16 -0.74
C PHE A 139 -5.56 14.36 -1.86
N SER A 140 -5.94 14.59 -3.12
CA SER A 140 -5.26 13.99 -4.27
C SER A 140 -3.78 14.36 -4.32
N VAL A 141 -3.45 15.65 -4.20
CA VAL A 141 -2.05 16.13 -4.20
C VAL A 141 -1.28 15.55 -3.01
N ILE A 142 -1.84 15.58 -1.80
CA ILE A 142 -1.19 15.04 -0.60
C ILE A 142 -0.95 13.53 -0.76
N PHE A 143 -1.95 12.79 -1.21
CA PHE A 143 -1.91 11.35 -1.34
C PHE A 143 -0.87 10.88 -2.35
N VAL A 144 -0.88 11.45 -3.56
CA VAL A 144 0.10 11.14 -4.60
C VAL A 144 1.52 11.53 -4.19
N SER A 145 1.68 12.70 -3.55
CA SER A 145 2.98 13.15 -3.05
C SER A 145 3.53 12.20 -1.98
N LEU A 146 2.70 11.80 -1.01
CA LEU A 146 3.08 10.88 0.05
C LEU A 146 3.52 9.53 -0.53
N LEU A 147 2.73 8.95 -1.43
CA LEU A 147 3.07 7.68 -2.06
C LEU A 147 4.35 7.76 -2.88
N THR A 148 4.55 8.83 -3.64
CA THR A 148 5.78 9.05 -4.41
C THR A 148 7.00 9.12 -3.50
N LEU A 149 6.90 9.83 -2.36
CA LEU A 149 7.99 9.93 -1.39
C LEU A 149 8.26 8.60 -0.68
N VAL A 150 7.23 7.83 -0.35
CA VAL A 150 7.37 6.49 0.23
C VAL A 150 8.07 5.56 -0.76
N VAL A 151 7.63 5.50 -2.02
CA VAL A 151 8.32 4.70 -3.06
C VAL A 151 9.77 5.18 -3.25
N GLY A 152 10.00 6.50 -3.21
CA GLY A 152 11.33 7.10 -3.23
C GLY A 152 12.22 6.61 -2.07
N SER A 153 11.68 6.48 -0.86
CA SER A 153 12.41 5.95 0.30
C SER A 153 12.76 4.46 0.16
N HIS A 154 11.91 3.66 -0.48
CA HIS A 154 12.22 2.27 -0.83
C HIS A 154 13.33 2.20 -1.87
N CYS A 155 13.27 3.05 -2.90
CA CYS A 155 14.33 3.17 -3.90
C CYS A 155 15.67 3.59 -3.29
N LEU A 156 15.67 4.57 -2.38
CA LEU A 156 16.86 4.99 -1.64
C LEU A 156 17.41 3.84 -0.79
N THR A 157 16.55 3.11 -0.08
CA THR A 157 16.99 1.97 0.75
C THR A 157 17.53 0.83 -0.09
N GLY A 158 16.93 0.54 -1.25
CA GLY A 158 17.46 -0.44 -2.20
C GLY A 158 18.80 -0.03 -2.82
N THR A 159 18.99 1.27 -3.06
CA THR A 159 20.28 1.85 -3.47
C THR A 159 21.35 1.57 -2.41
N ILE A 160 21.05 1.90 -1.15
CA ILE A 160 21.95 1.66 -0.02
C ILE A 160 22.25 0.17 0.10
N ALA A 161 21.24 -0.70 -0.02
CA ALA A 161 21.42 -2.15 0.03
C ALA A 161 22.40 -2.65 -1.03
N PHE A 162 22.26 -2.23 -2.30
CA PHE A 162 23.17 -2.64 -3.35
C PHE A 162 24.59 -2.09 -3.18
N VAL A 163 24.74 -0.82 -2.79
CA VAL A 163 26.05 -0.22 -2.52
C VAL A 163 26.76 -1.00 -1.40
N THR A 164 26.06 -1.28 -0.30
CA THR A 164 26.62 -2.02 0.84
C THR A 164 26.96 -3.47 0.48
N MET A 165 26.12 -4.16 -0.30
CA MET A 165 26.35 -5.55 -0.66
C MET A 165 27.47 -5.74 -1.69
N THR A 166 27.56 -4.84 -2.68
CA THR A 166 28.51 -4.97 -3.79
C THR A 166 29.89 -4.41 -3.47
N GLU A 167 30.00 -3.42 -2.55
CA GLU A 167 31.24 -2.66 -2.31
C GLU A 167 31.90 -2.15 -3.59
N SER A 168 31.09 -1.90 -4.62
CA SER A 168 31.59 -1.48 -5.92
C SER A 168 31.80 0.04 -5.98
N ASP A 169 32.80 0.46 -6.75
CA ASP A 169 33.07 1.88 -7.04
C ASP A 169 32.08 2.50 -8.04
N VAL A 170 30.98 1.80 -8.34
CA VAL A 170 29.94 2.28 -9.25
C VAL A 170 29.16 3.41 -8.59
N CYS A 171 28.84 4.45 -9.38
CA CYS A 171 28.05 5.58 -8.90
C CYS A 171 26.71 5.08 -8.31
N SER A 172 26.40 5.52 -7.09
CA SER A 172 25.16 5.16 -6.38
C SER A 172 23.89 5.46 -7.18
N LEU A 173 23.94 6.44 -8.10
CA LEU A 173 22.86 6.75 -9.01
C LEU A 173 22.45 5.54 -9.87
N VAL A 174 23.41 4.73 -10.32
CA VAL A 174 23.12 3.52 -11.12
C VAL A 174 22.33 2.52 -10.29
N PHE A 175 22.73 2.30 -9.04
CA PHE A 175 21.99 1.44 -8.11
C PHE A 175 20.58 1.98 -7.80
N GLY A 176 20.42 3.30 -7.75
CA GLY A 176 19.10 3.93 -7.62
C GLY A 176 18.21 3.69 -8.83
N VAL A 177 18.74 3.86 -10.04
CA VAL A 177 17.98 3.54 -11.26
C VAL A 177 17.59 2.06 -11.31
N MET A 178 18.50 1.15 -10.96
CA MET A 178 18.18 -0.28 -10.89
C MET A 178 17.10 -0.58 -9.83
N SER A 179 17.20 0.02 -8.66
CA SER A 179 16.20 -0.15 -7.60
C SER A 179 14.81 0.34 -8.05
N ALA A 180 14.74 1.50 -8.71
CA ALA A 180 13.51 2.03 -9.30
C ALA A 180 12.91 1.09 -10.35
N ILE A 181 13.74 0.51 -11.23
CA ILE A 181 13.28 -0.46 -12.25
C ILE A 181 12.71 -1.72 -11.60
N ILE A 182 13.36 -2.26 -10.57
CA ILE A 182 12.87 -3.45 -9.85
C ILE A 182 11.53 -3.15 -9.16
N LEU A 183 11.42 -2.01 -8.48
CA LEU A 183 10.17 -1.55 -7.86
C LEU A 183 9.05 -1.42 -8.88
N LEU A 184 9.35 -0.83 -10.04
CA LEU A 184 8.38 -0.67 -11.12
C LEU A 184 7.91 -2.02 -11.68
N ILE A 185 8.83 -2.95 -11.93
CA ILE A 185 8.49 -4.28 -12.43
C ILE A 185 7.61 -5.03 -11.43
N LEU A 186 7.94 -5.00 -10.13
CA LEU A 186 7.17 -5.69 -9.10
C LEU A 186 5.85 -4.99 -8.75
N ALA A 187 5.67 -3.73 -9.14
CA ALA A 187 4.38 -3.04 -9.03
C ALA A 187 3.37 -3.55 -10.07
N ILE A 188 3.86 -4.16 -11.16
CA ILE A 188 3.05 -4.77 -12.20
C ILE A 188 2.84 -6.25 -11.85
N PRO A 189 1.60 -6.76 -11.85
CA PRO A 189 0.58 -6.74 -10.79
C PRO A 189 0.77 -7.82 -9.69
N PRO A 190 0.15 -7.63 -8.50
CA PRO A 190 -0.62 -8.75 -7.92
C PRO A 190 -2.04 -8.32 -7.52
N SER A 191 -2.96 -9.29 -7.45
CA SER A 191 -4.18 -9.09 -6.67
C SER A 191 -3.82 -8.94 -5.18
N PHE A 192 -4.60 -8.21 -4.38
CA PHE A 192 -4.29 -8.05 -2.96
C PHE A 192 -4.27 -9.39 -2.19
N SER A 193 -4.97 -10.41 -2.71
CA SER A 193 -4.90 -11.78 -2.18
C SER A 193 -3.53 -12.45 -2.43
N GLU A 194 -2.87 -12.14 -3.54
CA GLU A 194 -1.49 -12.58 -3.85
C GLU A 194 -0.46 -11.75 -3.07
N VAL A 195 -0.73 -10.46 -2.86
CA VAL A 195 0.04 -9.58 -1.97
C VAL A 195 0.08 -10.15 -0.55
N ALA A 196 -1.02 -10.76 -0.06
CA ALA A 196 -1.04 -11.36 1.27
C ALA A 196 -0.02 -12.50 1.43
N ILE A 197 0.24 -13.29 0.37
CA ILE A 197 1.23 -14.38 0.39
C ILE A 197 2.65 -13.80 0.38
N LEU A 198 2.91 -12.84 -0.52
CA LEU A 198 4.19 -12.12 -0.56
C LEU A 198 4.47 -11.39 0.75
N GLY A 199 3.41 -10.94 1.42
CA GLY A 199 3.49 -10.32 2.73
C GLY A 199 4.06 -11.24 3.81
N TYR A 200 3.76 -12.54 3.81
CA TYR A 200 4.40 -13.43 4.79
C TYR A 200 5.93 -13.52 4.60
N ILE A 201 6.40 -13.49 3.35
CA ILE A 201 7.83 -13.51 3.01
C ILE A 201 8.48 -12.20 3.45
N ASP A 202 7.85 -11.07 3.13
CA ASP A 202 8.26 -9.73 3.52
C ASP A 202 8.33 -9.58 5.06
N PHE A 203 7.29 -10.02 5.77
CA PHE A 203 7.28 -9.98 7.24
C PHE A 203 8.40 -10.82 7.86
N ALA A 204 8.64 -12.03 7.35
CA ALA A 204 9.75 -12.85 7.82
C ALA A 204 11.09 -12.18 7.51
N SER A 205 11.24 -11.62 6.31
CA SER A 205 12.42 -10.88 5.85
C SER A 205 12.78 -9.73 6.80
N ILE A 206 11.82 -8.85 7.14
CA ILE A 206 12.10 -7.71 8.02
C ILE A 206 12.38 -8.13 9.47
N LEU A 207 11.66 -9.12 10.01
CA LEU A 207 11.91 -9.60 11.37
C LEU A 207 13.30 -10.24 11.50
N ILE A 208 13.71 -11.02 10.51
CA ILE A 208 15.05 -11.64 10.51
C ILE A 208 16.12 -10.56 10.34
N ALA A 209 15.93 -9.59 9.43
CA ALA A 209 16.89 -8.50 9.22
C ALA A 209 17.06 -7.64 10.48
N ILE A 210 15.95 -7.24 11.13
CA ILE A 210 15.98 -6.51 12.41
C ILE A 210 16.62 -7.37 13.49
N GLY A 211 16.20 -8.63 13.63
CA GLY A 211 16.70 -9.54 14.67
C GLY A 211 18.21 -9.74 14.59
N ILE A 212 18.74 -10.01 13.39
CA ILE A 212 20.19 -10.14 13.17
C ILE A 212 20.90 -8.81 13.46
N THR A 213 20.33 -7.67 13.07
CA THR A 213 20.90 -6.34 13.36
C THR A 213 20.99 -6.09 14.87
N VAL A 214 19.93 -6.39 15.62
CA VAL A 214 19.89 -6.25 17.08
C VAL A 214 20.90 -7.18 17.75
N ILE A 215 20.97 -8.45 17.34
CA ILE A 215 21.93 -9.41 17.90
C ILE A 215 23.37 -8.97 17.60
N ALA A 216 23.66 -8.60 16.36
CA ALA A 216 25.01 -8.23 15.95
C ALA A 216 25.50 -6.95 16.63
N THR A 217 24.64 -5.93 16.72
CA THR A 217 24.96 -4.70 17.47
C THR A 217 25.12 -5.01 18.96
N GLY A 218 24.27 -5.86 19.54
CA GLY A 218 24.39 -6.29 20.94
C GLY A 218 25.70 -7.02 21.25
N VAL A 219 26.15 -7.93 20.37
CA VAL A 219 27.44 -8.61 20.54
C VAL A 219 28.61 -7.61 20.41
N GLN A 220 28.53 -6.68 19.47
CA GLN A 220 29.53 -5.60 19.29
C GLN A 220 29.55 -4.60 20.45
N SER A 221 28.41 -4.42 21.15
CA SER A 221 28.29 -3.49 22.29
C SER A 221 29.12 -3.87 23.52
N SER A 222 29.76 -5.04 23.51
CA SER A 222 30.69 -5.50 24.55
C SER A 222 31.94 -4.61 24.68
N GLU A 223 32.14 -3.65 23.78
CA GLU A 223 33.21 -2.66 23.88
C GLU A 223 32.83 -1.52 24.86
N PRO A 224 33.73 -1.15 25.80
CA PRO A 224 33.41 -0.38 27.00
C PRO A 224 32.99 1.09 26.80
N GLU A 225 33.02 1.62 25.58
CA GLU A 225 32.73 3.03 25.27
C GLU A 225 31.51 3.17 24.36
N ASN A 226 30.32 2.86 24.88
CA ASN A 226 29.08 2.98 24.11
C ASN A 226 28.21 4.12 24.66
N PRO A 227 28.34 5.36 24.15
CA PRO A 227 27.73 6.54 24.75
C PRO A 227 26.25 6.68 24.36
N TRP A 228 25.40 5.74 24.76
CA TRP A 228 23.96 6.00 24.74
C TRP A 228 23.61 6.99 25.86
N SER A 229 22.61 7.83 25.61
CA SER A 229 22.11 8.83 26.56
C SER A 229 20.61 8.71 26.75
N ALA A 230 20.17 8.87 28.00
CA ALA A 230 18.76 8.99 28.34
C ALA A 230 18.13 10.28 27.77
N TRP A 231 18.95 11.32 27.62
CA TRP A 231 18.56 12.67 27.23
C TRP A 231 19.03 13.00 25.80
N PRO A 232 18.46 14.04 25.17
CA PRO A 232 18.88 14.46 23.83
C PRO A 232 20.38 14.69 23.73
N LYS A 233 20.92 14.53 22.52
CA LYS A 233 22.33 14.82 22.26
C LYS A 233 22.66 16.28 22.60
N GLU A 234 23.90 16.53 23.00
CA GLU A 234 24.36 17.89 23.30
C GLU A 234 24.27 18.80 22.06
N ASN A 235 23.90 20.06 22.26
CA ASN A 235 23.78 21.07 21.21
C ASN A 235 22.85 20.69 20.04
N ILE A 236 21.82 19.87 20.30
CA ILE A 236 20.79 19.53 19.31
C ILE A 236 20.17 20.80 18.72
N SER A 237 20.22 20.92 17.39
CA SER A 237 19.53 22.00 16.68
C SER A 237 18.04 21.69 16.55
N LEU A 238 17.23 22.74 16.39
CA LEU A 238 15.79 22.59 16.12
C LEU A 238 15.56 21.74 14.86
N ALA A 239 16.35 21.95 13.81
CA ALA A 239 16.23 21.18 12.57
C ALA A 239 16.46 19.68 12.79
N GLU A 240 17.48 19.30 13.54
CA GLU A 240 17.75 17.88 13.85
C GLU A 240 16.65 17.26 14.69
N ALA A 241 16.13 17.98 15.69
CA ALA A 241 14.99 17.52 16.49
C ALA A 241 13.76 17.28 15.61
N PHE A 242 13.44 18.21 14.70
CA PHE A 242 12.32 18.06 13.77
C PHE A 242 12.51 16.89 12.80
N VAL A 243 13.72 16.67 12.29
CA VAL A 243 14.03 15.51 11.42
C VAL A 243 13.84 14.21 12.20
N ALA A 244 14.35 14.12 13.44
CA ALA A 244 14.19 12.92 14.26
C ALA A 244 12.72 12.61 14.57
N ILE A 245 11.93 13.62 14.95
CA ILE A 245 10.49 13.47 15.16
C ILE A 245 9.79 13.08 13.85
N SER A 246 10.15 13.71 12.72
CA SER A 246 9.56 13.40 11.41
C SER A 246 9.86 11.96 10.97
N ASN A 247 11.04 11.41 11.27
CA ASN A 247 11.35 10.01 11.03
C ASN A 247 10.45 9.07 11.86
N ILE A 248 10.18 9.41 13.12
CA ILE A 248 9.24 8.64 13.96
C ILE A 248 7.81 8.73 13.39
N VAL A 249 7.36 9.94 13.01
CA VAL A 249 6.03 10.13 12.40
C VAL A 249 5.91 9.36 11.08
N PHE A 250 6.94 9.42 10.24
CA PHE A 250 7.01 8.67 8.98
C PHE A 250 6.93 7.16 9.21
N ALA A 251 7.55 6.64 10.27
CA ALA A 251 7.43 5.23 10.63
C ALA A 251 5.97 4.80 10.88
N TYR A 252 5.11 5.72 11.32
CA TYR A 252 3.68 5.47 11.54
C TYR A 252 2.78 5.83 10.34
N ALA A 253 3.33 6.13 9.17
CA ALA A 253 2.57 6.49 7.97
C ALA A 253 1.94 5.28 7.23
N PHE A 254 1.26 4.39 7.94
CA PHE A 254 0.68 3.14 7.39
C PHE A 254 -0.78 3.28 6.90
N ALA A 255 -1.40 4.45 7.09
CA ALA A 255 -2.82 4.61 6.83
C ALA A 255 -3.18 4.59 5.31
N ILE A 256 -2.19 4.73 4.43
CA ILE A 256 -2.35 5.04 3.00
C ILE A 256 -3.27 4.08 2.25
N GLY A 257 -3.27 2.79 2.57
CA GLY A 257 -4.11 1.78 1.91
C GLY A 257 -5.43 1.45 2.61
N GLN A 258 -5.71 2.01 3.79
CA GLN A 258 -6.75 1.49 4.69
C GLN A 258 -8.15 1.47 4.10
N ILE A 259 -8.56 2.52 3.38
CA ILE A 259 -9.89 2.59 2.76
C ILE A 259 -10.06 1.47 1.72
N SER A 260 -9.05 1.28 0.86
CA SER A 260 -9.06 0.21 -0.15
C SER A 260 -8.99 -1.17 0.50
N TYR A 261 -8.23 -1.34 1.58
CA TYR A 261 -8.18 -2.61 2.31
C TYR A 261 -9.54 -2.99 2.92
N MET A 262 -10.31 -2.01 3.37
CA MET A 262 -11.66 -2.24 3.91
C MET A 262 -12.67 -2.66 2.84
N ASP A 263 -12.50 -2.21 1.60
CA ASP A 263 -13.35 -2.65 0.47
C ASP A 263 -13.17 -4.13 0.12
N GLU A 264 -12.06 -4.74 0.54
CA GLU A 264 -11.80 -6.16 0.32
C GLU A 264 -12.16 -7.03 1.52
N MET A 265 -12.55 -6.40 2.63
CA MET A 265 -12.93 -7.15 3.81
C MET A 265 -14.29 -7.81 3.61
N HIS A 266 -14.35 -9.10 3.90
CA HIS A 266 -15.64 -9.79 4.03
C HIS A 266 -16.52 -9.14 5.10
N THR A 267 -15.90 -8.71 6.22
CA THR A 267 -16.58 -8.07 7.35
C THR A 267 -15.84 -6.78 7.73
N PRO A 268 -16.15 -5.63 7.10
CA PRO A 268 -15.44 -4.37 7.33
C PRO A 268 -15.48 -3.86 8.79
N GLU A 269 -16.48 -4.26 9.58
CA GLU A 269 -16.58 -3.91 11.01
C GLU A 269 -15.41 -4.45 11.84
N ASP A 270 -14.80 -5.57 11.41
CA ASP A 270 -13.64 -6.17 12.06
C ASP A 270 -12.32 -5.44 11.74
N PHE A 271 -12.35 -4.40 10.90
CA PHE A 271 -11.18 -3.59 10.58
C PHE A 271 -10.48 -3.05 11.83
N THR A 272 -11.25 -2.61 12.82
CA THR A 272 -10.73 -2.05 14.09
C THR A 272 -9.94 -3.07 14.91
N LYS A 273 -10.31 -4.35 14.85
CA LYS A 273 -9.54 -5.46 15.46
C LYS A 273 -8.16 -5.57 14.80
N SER A 274 -8.12 -5.44 13.47
CA SER A 274 -6.88 -5.50 12.69
C SER A 274 -5.93 -4.37 13.06
N ILE A 275 -6.44 -3.12 13.08
CA ILE A 275 -5.69 -1.91 13.41
C ILE A 275 -5.16 -1.94 14.85
N SER A 276 -5.98 -2.36 15.80
CA SER A 276 -5.57 -2.39 17.21
C SER A 276 -4.47 -3.42 17.44
N ALA A 277 -4.63 -4.63 16.88
CA ALA A 277 -3.61 -5.68 16.97
C ALA A 277 -2.31 -5.25 16.27
N PHE A 278 -2.40 -4.75 15.04
CA PHE A 278 -1.26 -4.28 14.27
C PHE A 278 -0.54 -3.11 14.97
N GLY A 279 -1.25 -2.08 15.40
CA GLY A 279 -0.64 -0.90 15.99
C GLY A 279 0.11 -1.19 17.29
N VAL A 280 -0.39 -2.12 18.11
CA VAL A 280 0.31 -2.59 19.31
C VAL A 280 1.59 -3.36 18.94
N ILE A 281 1.50 -4.28 17.97
CA ILE A 281 2.65 -5.05 17.47
C ILE A 281 3.72 -4.10 16.90
N GLN A 282 3.31 -3.19 16.02
CA GLN A 282 4.19 -2.20 15.39
C GLN A 282 4.87 -1.32 16.44
N THR A 283 4.11 -0.73 17.36
CA THR A 283 4.66 0.14 18.41
C THR A 283 5.66 -0.62 19.29
N THR A 284 5.39 -1.89 19.58
CA THR A 284 6.32 -2.75 20.34
C THR A 284 7.61 -2.99 19.55
N ILE A 285 7.52 -3.40 18.28
CA ILE A 285 8.69 -3.64 17.43
C ILE A 285 9.51 -2.37 17.28
N TYR A 286 8.87 -1.22 17.06
CA TYR A 286 9.51 0.07 16.88
C TYR A 286 10.22 0.54 18.14
N THR A 287 9.56 0.42 19.29
CA THR A 287 10.15 0.79 20.57
C THR A 287 11.34 -0.11 20.91
N LEU A 288 11.24 -1.42 20.69
CA LEU A 288 12.33 -2.37 20.93
C LEU A 288 13.49 -2.17 19.97
N THR A 289 13.21 -2.03 18.67
CA THR A 289 14.25 -1.84 17.64
C THR A 289 14.99 -0.53 17.87
N GLY A 290 14.26 0.58 18.09
CA GLY A 290 14.82 1.89 18.42
C GLY A 290 15.68 1.85 19.68
N SER A 291 15.14 1.27 20.76
CA SER A 291 15.83 1.27 22.06
C SER A 291 17.04 0.34 22.10
N LEU A 292 16.91 -0.92 21.66
CA LEU A 292 17.99 -1.91 21.74
C LEU A 292 19.18 -1.51 20.87
N ILE A 293 18.95 -1.16 19.59
CA ILE A 293 20.04 -0.76 18.70
C ILE A 293 20.72 0.51 19.21
N TYR A 294 19.95 1.47 19.73
CA TYR A 294 20.55 2.68 20.30
C TYR A 294 21.38 2.41 21.56
N VAL A 295 20.94 1.53 22.46
CA VAL A 295 21.75 1.11 23.63
C VAL A 295 23.04 0.42 23.20
N PHE A 296 22.96 -0.40 22.14
CA PHE A 296 24.08 -1.20 21.67
C PHE A 296 25.07 -0.47 20.76
N VAL A 297 24.71 0.68 20.19
CA VAL A 297 25.57 1.41 19.24
C VAL A 297 25.83 2.87 19.68
N GLY A 298 24.99 3.44 20.54
CA GLY A 298 25.17 4.78 21.07
C GLY A 298 24.89 5.88 20.05
N GLN A 299 25.64 6.99 20.10
CA GLN A 299 25.42 8.15 19.22
C GLN A 299 25.80 7.89 17.74
N ASP A 300 26.60 6.86 17.46
CA ASP A 300 27.14 6.59 16.13
C ASP A 300 26.23 5.75 15.23
N VAL A 301 25.02 5.45 15.72
CA VAL A 301 23.97 4.72 14.98
C VAL A 301 23.81 5.29 13.58
N LYS A 302 23.96 4.41 12.59
CA LYS A 302 23.71 4.73 11.18
C LYS A 302 22.22 4.57 10.86
N SER A 303 21.75 5.31 9.87
CA SER A 303 20.41 5.18 9.32
C SER A 303 20.52 4.89 7.81
N PRO A 304 19.95 3.78 7.30
CA PRO A 304 19.21 2.73 8.01
C PRO A 304 20.04 1.96 9.05
N ALA A 305 19.40 1.51 10.13
CA ALA A 305 20.04 0.84 11.27
C ALA A 305 20.86 -0.42 10.91
N LEU A 306 20.53 -1.08 9.80
CA LEU A 306 21.26 -2.24 9.27
C LEU A 306 22.75 -1.94 9.08
N LEU A 307 23.08 -0.72 8.68
CA LEU A 307 24.47 -0.26 8.49
C LEU A 307 25.29 -0.25 9.79
N SER A 308 24.62 -0.27 10.95
CA SER A 308 25.28 -0.27 12.26
C SER A 308 25.72 -1.67 12.70
N ALA A 309 25.35 -2.73 11.96
CA ALA A 309 25.66 -4.11 12.34
C ALA A 309 27.12 -4.52 12.02
N GLY A 310 27.94 -3.62 11.48
CA GLY A 310 29.30 -3.90 11.03
C GLY A 310 29.35 -4.47 9.60
N PRO A 311 30.53 -4.56 8.96
CA PRO A 311 30.63 -4.73 7.50
C PRO A 311 29.98 -6.01 6.97
N LEU A 312 30.31 -7.18 7.54
CA LEU A 312 29.79 -8.47 7.08
C LEU A 312 28.30 -8.62 7.37
N ILE A 313 27.88 -8.29 8.60
CA ILE A 313 26.50 -8.49 9.01
C ILE A 313 25.57 -7.49 8.31
N SER A 314 26.01 -6.26 8.04
CA SER A 314 25.23 -5.30 7.26
C SER A 314 24.88 -5.87 5.87
N LYS A 315 25.83 -6.52 5.19
CA LYS A 315 25.57 -7.19 3.89
C LYS A 315 24.53 -8.29 4.01
N ILE A 316 24.66 -9.14 5.03
CA ILE A 316 23.71 -10.24 5.29
C ILE A 316 22.32 -9.68 5.61
N ALA A 317 22.24 -8.67 6.46
CA ALA A 317 20.98 -8.03 6.86
C ALA A 317 20.30 -7.35 5.67
N PHE A 318 21.05 -6.64 4.81
CA PHE A 318 20.50 -6.05 3.59
C PHE A 318 20.06 -7.11 2.58
N GLY A 319 20.82 -8.20 2.40
CA GLY A 319 20.41 -9.31 1.56
C GLY A 319 19.10 -9.94 2.03
N LEU A 320 18.94 -10.10 3.34
CA LEU A 320 17.71 -10.58 3.96
C LEU A 320 16.58 -9.54 3.91
N ALA A 321 16.90 -8.25 3.81
CA ALA A 321 15.93 -7.16 3.67
C ALA A 321 15.50 -6.88 2.21
N ILE A 322 16.11 -7.52 1.21
CA ILE A 322 15.70 -7.34 -0.20
C ILE A 322 14.20 -7.60 -0.41
N PRO A 323 13.60 -8.69 0.10
CA PRO A 323 12.17 -8.92 -0.06
C PRO A 323 11.33 -7.76 0.50
N VAL A 324 11.60 -7.29 1.72
CA VAL A 324 10.85 -6.16 2.30
C VAL A 324 11.04 -4.84 1.56
N ILE A 325 12.25 -4.56 1.10
CA ILE A 325 12.53 -3.32 0.35
C ILE A 325 11.67 -3.25 -0.92
N TYR A 326 11.56 -4.37 -1.64
CA TYR A 326 10.96 -4.39 -2.96
C TYR A 326 9.48 -4.83 -2.99
N ILE A 327 9.06 -5.76 -2.12
CA ILE A 327 7.65 -6.18 -2.01
C ILE A 327 6.83 -5.07 -1.35
N SER A 328 7.24 -4.58 -0.17
CA SER A 328 6.53 -3.49 0.51
C SER A 328 6.49 -2.22 -0.34
N GLY A 329 7.61 -1.88 -1.01
CA GLY A 329 7.70 -0.73 -1.89
C GLY A 329 6.81 -0.83 -3.14
N SER A 330 6.69 -2.03 -3.72
CA SER A 330 5.85 -2.23 -4.90
C SER A 330 4.36 -2.17 -4.56
N ILE A 331 3.93 -2.66 -3.39
CA ILE A 331 2.54 -2.57 -2.93
C ILE A 331 2.08 -1.11 -2.87
N ASN A 332 2.92 -0.21 -2.32
CA ASN A 332 2.62 1.22 -2.28
C ASN A 332 2.47 1.82 -3.68
N THR A 333 3.27 1.36 -4.65
CA THR A 333 3.15 1.77 -6.06
C THR A 333 1.84 1.28 -6.67
N THR A 334 1.41 0.05 -6.37
CA THR A 334 0.12 -0.49 -6.83
C THR A 334 -1.06 0.28 -6.23
N VAL A 335 -0.99 0.67 -4.96
CA VAL A 335 -1.99 1.52 -4.31
C VAL A 335 -2.08 2.88 -4.99
N ALA A 336 -0.94 3.52 -5.31
CA ALA A 336 -0.90 4.77 -6.05
C ALA A 336 -1.57 4.64 -7.42
N ALA A 337 -1.21 3.59 -8.17
CA ALA A 337 -1.74 3.35 -9.51
C ALA A 337 -3.25 3.09 -9.50
N ARG A 338 -3.79 2.43 -8.46
CA ARG A 338 -5.24 2.15 -8.36
C ARG A 338 -6.05 3.35 -7.90
N GLN A 339 -5.51 4.16 -6.98
CA GLN A 339 -6.23 5.31 -6.43
C GLN A 339 -6.04 6.60 -7.23
N GLY A 340 -5.06 6.67 -8.14
CA GLY A 340 -4.79 7.86 -8.96
C GLY A 340 -5.45 7.87 -10.35
N VAL A 341 -6.22 6.84 -10.71
CA VAL A 341 -6.83 6.66 -12.05
C VAL A 341 -8.35 6.91 -12.06
N ASP A 342 -8.97 7.11 -10.90
CA ASP A 342 -10.41 7.42 -10.75
C ASP A 342 -10.65 8.93 -10.59
#